data_AF-A0A7L4KFV5-F1
#
_entry.id   AF-A0A7L4KFV5-F1
#
_cell.length_a   1.000
_cell.length_b   1.000
_cell.length_c   1.000
_cell.angle_alpha   90.00
_cell.angle_beta   90.00
_cell.angle_gamma   90.00
#
_symmetry.space_group_name_H-M   'P 1'
#
loop_
_entity.id
_entity.type
_entity.pdbx_description
1 polymer ?
#
loop_
_entity_poly.entity_id
_entity_poly.type
_entity_poly.pdbx_seq_one_letter_code
_entity_poly.pdbx_strand_id
1 'polypeptide(L)'
;YESSKAGKRFERCEGTFQRNAKTTSGPLLTVNVSVLYQRVKGFGGSLSDAAALNILALSRPAQDNLLRSYFSETGIEYNLIRLPMASSDFSVRPYSYDDVPDDYDLKHFRLAEEDVEMKV
;
A
#
# COMPACT_ATOMS: atom_id res chain seq x y z
N TYR A 1 -12.50 -12.80 9.74
CA TYR A 1 -12.29 -12.88 8.29
C TYR A 1 -11.38 -14.05 7.96
N GLU A 2 -11.58 -14.72 6.83
CA GLU A 2 -10.78 -15.87 6.40
C GLU A 2 -10.34 -15.75 4.93
N SER A 3 -9.09 -16.08 4.65
CA SER A 3 -8.55 -16.26 3.30
C SER A 3 -7.87 -17.62 3.22
N SER A 4 -8.10 -18.36 2.12
CA SER A 4 -7.56 -19.71 1.99
C SER A 4 -7.11 -20.01 0.56
N LYS A 5 -6.16 -20.95 0.43
CA LYS A 5 -5.70 -21.47 -0.86
C LYS A 5 -6.86 -22.06 -1.68
N ALA A 6 -7.86 -22.64 -1.01
CA ALA A 6 -9.03 -23.23 -1.62
C ALA A 6 -9.99 -22.21 -2.26
N GLY A 7 -9.85 -20.91 -1.97
CA GLY A 7 -10.59 -19.86 -2.69
C GLY A 7 -11.25 -18.80 -1.82
N LYS A 8 -11.25 -18.92 -0.49
CA LYS A 8 -11.80 -17.85 0.36
C LYS A 8 -10.99 -16.56 0.19
N ARG A 9 -11.67 -15.42 0.08
CA ARG A 9 -11.08 -14.10 -0.14
C ARG A 9 -11.63 -13.11 0.88
N PHE A 10 -10.94 -13.00 2.01
CA PHE A 10 -11.32 -12.12 3.11
C PHE A 10 -12.82 -12.26 3.47
N GLU A 11 -13.26 -13.51 3.60
CA GLU A 11 -14.66 -13.84 3.83
C GLU A 11 -15.03 -13.53 5.28
N ARG A 12 -16.15 -12.84 5.52
CA ARG A 12 -16.58 -12.47 6.88
C ARG A 12 -17.15 -13.70 7.59
N CYS A 13 -16.72 -13.91 8.83
CA CYS A 13 -17.27 -14.94 9.71
C CYS A 13 -17.49 -14.33 11.08
N GLU A 14 -18.53 -14.78 11.77
CA GLU A 14 -18.93 -14.30 13.09
C GLU A 14 -18.90 -15.47 14.07
N GLY A 15 -18.67 -15.17 15.35
CA GLY A 15 -18.60 -16.16 16.42
C GLY A 15 -19.03 -15.55 17.75
N THR A 16 -19.14 -16.37 18.78
CA THR A 16 -19.61 -15.96 20.10
C THR A 16 -18.50 -16.09 21.16
N PHE A 17 -18.43 -15.11 22.07
CA PHE A 17 -17.52 -15.16 23.21
C PHE A 17 -18.09 -16.02 24.33
N GLN A 18 -17.26 -16.90 24.89
CA GLN A 18 -17.60 -17.71 26.07
C GLN A 18 -16.84 -17.19 27.29
N ARG A 19 -17.54 -16.85 28.38
CA ARG A 19 -16.92 -16.35 29.62
C ARG A 19 -16.11 -17.40 30.38
N ASN A 20 -16.50 -18.67 30.25
CA ASN A 20 -15.89 -19.80 30.96
C ASN A 20 -15.63 -20.93 29.95
N ALA A 21 -14.66 -20.73 29.05
CA ALA A 21 -14.26 -21.77 28.12
C ALA A 21 -13.79 -23.00 28.92
N LYS A 22 -14.45 -24.15 28.72
CA LYS A 22 -13.92 -25.43 29.24
C LYS A 22 -12.54 -25.65 28.63
N THR A 23 -11.57 -26.06 29.44
CA THR A 23 -10.23 -26.42 29.00
C THR A 23 -10.35 -27.48 27.89
N THR A 24 -10.16 -27.05 26.65
CA THR A 24 -10.04 -27.94 25.50
C THR A 24 -8.60 -28.42 25.42
N SER A 25 -8.38 -29.65 24.94
CA SER A 25 -7.05 -30.24 24.76
C SER A 25 -6.22 -29.61 23.61
N GLY A 26 -6.65 -28.46 23.10
CA GLY A 26 -6.05 -27.77 21.96
C GLY A 26 -5.15 -26.60 22.37
N PRO A 27 -4.51 -25.95 21.39
CA PRO A 27 -3.68 -24.78 21.64
C PRO A 27 -4.51 -23.63 22.19
N LEU A 28 -4.01 -22.99 23.26
CA LEU A 28 -4.61 -21.82 23.89
C LEU A 28 -3.69 -20.61 23.69
N LEU A 29 -4.21 -19.56 23.05
CA LEU A 29 -3.53 -18.27 22.89
C LEU A 29 -4.14 -17.26 23.87
N THR A 30 -3.29 -16.65 24.70
CA THR A 30 -3.71 -15.67 25.72
C THR A 30 -3.11 -14.31 25.42
N VAL A 31 -3.96 -13.27 25.42
CA VAL A 31 -3.55 -11.88 25.18
C VAL A 31 -3.41 -11.14 26.52
N ASN A 32 -2.23 -10.58 26.79
CA ASN A 32 -2.00 -9.72 27.95
C ASN A 32 -2.04 -8.24 27.55
N VAL A 33 -3.13 -7.55 27.90
CA VAL A 33 -3.35 -6.14 27.53
C VAL A 33 -2.53 -5.13 28.34
N SER A 34 -1.84 -5.56 29.40
CA SER A 34 -0.96 -4.71 30.21
C SER A 34 0.45 -4.60 29.66
N VAL A 35 0.84 -5.48 28.72
CA VAL A 35 2.14 -5.44 28.07
C VAL A 35 2.00 -4.74 26.73
N LEU A 36 2.63 -3.57 26.60
CA LEU A 36 2.57 -2.74 25.41
C LEU A 36 3.88 -2.80 24.62
N TYR A 37 3.76 -2.62 23.30
CA TYR A 37 4.88 -2.55 22.37
C TYR A 37 4.77 -1.29 21.49
N GLN A 38 5.26 -1.35 20.25
CA GLN A 38 5.23 -0.23 19.32
C GLN A 38 3.81 0.18 18.92
N ARG A 39 3.64 1.46 18.59
CA ARG A 39 2.47 1.95 17.86
C ARG A 39 2.63 1.67 16.38
N VAL A 40 1.57 1.21 15.73
CA VAL A 40 1.56 0.97 14.28
C VAL A 40 1.23 2.28 13.57
N LYS A 41 2.10 2.71 12.65
CA LYS A 41 1.89 3.92 11.85
C LYS A 41 0.87 3.70 10.73
N GLY A 42 0.96 2.57 10.02
CA GLY A 42 0.09 2.28 8.89
C GLY A 42 0.59 1.17 7.98
N PHE A 43 -0.14 0.95 6.89
CA PHE A 43 0.13 -0.02 5.84
C PHE A 43 -0.15 0.61 4.48
N GLY A 44 0.59 0.17 3.46
CA GLY A 44 0.61 0.87 2.18
C GLY A 44 1.38 0.18 1.07
N GLY A 45 1.48 0.87 -0.06
CA GLY A 45 2.23 0.44 -1.24
C GLY A 45 3.13 1.55 -1.78
N SER A 46 3.84 1.26 -2.89
CA SER A 46 4.67 2.25 -3.58
C SER A 46 3.98 2.73 -4.86
N LEU A 47 3.93 4.03 -5.09
CA LEU A 47 3.50 4.63 -6.36
C LEU A 47 4.75 4.90 -7.22
N SER A 48 5.30 3.84 -7.81
CA SER A 48 6.37 3.93 -8.80
C SER A 48 5.84 4.31 -10.19
N ASP A 49 6.73 4.71 -11.09
CA ASP A 49 6.37 5.04 -12.47
C ASP A 49 5.67 3.85 -13.16
N ALA A 50 6.18 2.62 -12.99
CA ALA A 50 5.50 1.43 -13.49
C ALA A 50 4.10 1.24 -12.90
N ALA A 51 3.89 1.51 -11.60
CA ALA A 51 2.56 1.40 -10.99
C ALA A 51 1.60 2.44 -11.60
N ALA A 52 2.04 3.69 -11.71
CA ALA A 52 1.25 4.77 -12.29
C ALA A 52 0.89 4.49 -13.76
N LEU A 53 1.88 4.09 -14.58
CA LEU A 53 1.67 3.72 -15.99
C LEU A 53 0.63 2.59 -16.14
N ASN A 54 0.73 1.52 -15.34
CA ASN A 54 -0.21 0.40 -15.43
C ASN A 54 -1.62 0.79 -14.97
N ILE A 55 -1.74 1.65 -13.96
CA ILE A 55 -3.05 2.16 -13.52
C ILE A 55 -3.64 3.03 -14.64
N LEU A 56 -2.89 3.99 -15.18
CA LEU A 56 -3.37 4.91 -16.20
C LEU A 56 -3.72 4.23 -17.53
N ALA A 57 -3.14 3.06 -17.82
CA ALA A 57 -3.49 2.24 -18.98
C ALA A 57 -4.89 1.59 -18.89
N LEU A 58 -5.52 1.55 -17.70
CA LEU A 58 -6.88 1.04 -17.52
C LEU A 58 -7.93 2.05 -17.99
N SER A 59 -9.16 1.58 -18.23
CA SER A 59 -10.31 2.50 -18.38
C SER A 59 -10.60 3.23 -17.07
N ARG A 60 -11.16 4.45 -17.13
CA ARG A 60 -11.47 5.24 -15.92
C ARG A 60 -12.27 4.47 -14.85
N PRO A 61 -13.34 3.71 -15.18
CA PRO A 61 -14.05 2.92 -14.17
C PRO A 61 -13.18 1.84 -13.52
N ALA A 62 -12.26 1.24 -14.26
CA ALA A 62 -11.34 0.24 -13.72
C ALA A 62 -10.25 0.87 -12.84
N GLN A 63 -9.75 2.07 -13.20
CA GLN A 63 -8.86 2.86 -12.36
C GLN A 63 -9.51 3.17 -11.00
N ASP A 64 -10.74 3.69 -11.03
CA ASP A 64 -11.48 4.02 -9.81
C ASP A 64 -11.70 2.78 -8.94
N ASN A 65 -12.09 1.65 -9.55
CA ASN A 65 -12.28 0.41 -8.81
C ASN A 65 -10.97 -0.11 -8.17
N LEU A 66 -9.85 0.00 -8.88
CA LEU A 66 -8.53 -0.37 -8.35
C LEU A 66 -8.12 0.54 -7.19
N LEU A 67 -8.24 1.87 -7.34
CA LEU A 67 -7.89 2.82 -6.29
C LEU A 67 -8.80 2.66 -5.06
N ARG A 68 -10.11 2.45 -5.27
CA ARG A 68 -11.03 2.15 -4.18
C ARG A 68 -10.68 0.85 -3.46
N SER A 69 -10.25 -0.18 -4.19
CA SER A 69 -9.85 -1.45 -3.58
C SER A 69 -8.72 -1.26 -2.57
N TYR A 70 -7.77 -0.35 -2.84
CA TYR A 70 -6.67 -0.04 -1.92
C TYR A 70 -7.02 0.99 -0.86
N PHE A 71 -7.62 2.12 -1.22
CA PHE A 71 -7.67 3.32 -0.36
C PHE A 71 -9.05 3.64 0.22
N SER A 72 -10.11 2.92 -0.16
CA SER A 72 -11.47 3.20 0.35
C SER A 72 -11.86 2.34 1.55
N GLU A 73 -12.83 2.82 2.33
CA GLU A 73 -13.49 2.07 3.42
C GLU A 73 -14.18 0.78 2.94
N THR A 74 -14.52 0.72 1.65
CA THR A 74 -15.05 -0.51 1.02
C THR A 74 -13.94 -1.44 0.50
N GLY A 75 -12.68 -1.06 0.69
CA GLY A 75 -11.47 -1.78 0.27
C GLY A 75 -10.64 -2.27 1.45
N ILE A 76 -9.31 -2.18 1.34
CA ILE A 76 -8.37 -2.56 2.41
C ILE A 76 -7.73 -1.39 3.15
N GLU A 77 -8.22 -0.17 2.92
CA GLU A 77 -7.90 1.06 3.68
C GLU A 77 -6.41 1.33 3.87
N TYR A 78 -5.62 1.27 2.80
CA TYR A 78 -4.25 1.76 2.79
C TYR A 78 -4.21 3.23 3.25
N ASN A 79 -3.26 3.53 4.13
CA ASN A 79 -3.07 4.86 4.69
C ASN A 79 -1.62 5.38 4.53
N LEU A 80 -0.78 4.63 3.81
CA LEU A 80 0.58 5.03 3.46
C LEU A 80 0.83 4.81 1.95
N ILE A 81 1.59 5.73 1.35
CA ILE A 81 2.13 5.59 0.00
C ILE A 81 3.62 5.92 0.06
N ARG A 82 4.46 5.07 -0.52
CA ARG A 82 5.87 5.35 -0.79
C ARG A 82 6.01 5.93 -2.20
N LEU A 83 6.57 7.12 -2.31
CA LEU A 83 6.83 7.80 -3.58
C LEU A 83 8.35 7.81 -3.85
N PRO A 84 8.84 7.13 -4.90
CA PRO A 84 10.22 7.31 -5.35
C PRO A 84 10.46 8.75 -5.80
N MET A 85 11.58 9.33 -5.35
CA MET A 85 12.08 10.61 -5.85
C MET A 85 12.86 10.34 -7.13
N ALA A 86 12.37 10.89 -8.24
CA ALA A 86 12.82 10.60 -9.60
C ALA A 86 12.71 9.11 -9.97
N SER A 87 13.63 8.61 -10.81
CA SER A 87 13.57 7.23 -11.28
C SER A 87 13.91 6.17 -10.23
N SER A 88 13.42 4.96 -10.49
CA SER A 88 13.84 3.72 -9.83
C SER A 88 14.07 2.62 -10.86
N ASP A 89 14.41 1.41 -10.43
CA ASP A 89 14.43 0.21 -11.29
C ASP A 89 13.05 -0.13 -11.89
N PHE A 90 11.96 0.40 -11.30
CA PHE A 90 10.60 0.35 -11.82
C PHE A 90 10.21 1.58 -12.66
N SER A 91 11.20 2.24 -13.27
CA SER A 91 11.00 3.33 -14.24
C SER A 91 11.40 2.87 -15.64
N VAL A 92 10.77 3.43 -16.67
CA VAL A 92 11.05 3.06 -18.08
C VAL A 92 12.38 3.63 -18.60
N ARG A 93 12.93 4.63 -17.91
CA ARG A 93 14.23 5.25 -18.18
C ARG A 93 14.86 5.73 -16.87
N PRO A 94 16.21 5.81 -16.79
CA PRO A 94 16.86 6.51 -15.70
C PRO A 94 16.68 8.03 -15.86
N TYR A 95 16.44 8.71 -14.75
CA TYR A 95 16.43 10.18 -14.63
C TYR A 95 16.57 10.60 -13.16
N SER A 96 17.11 11.80 -12.96
CA SER A 96 17.00 12.53 -11.70
C SER A 96 16.18 13.82 -11.91
N TYR A 97 16.01 14.61 -10.86
CA TYR A 97 15.39 15.94 -10.98
C TYR A 97 16.36 17.02 -11.49
N ASP A 98 17.66 16.72 -11.53
CA ASP A 98 18.69 17.63 -12.02
C ASP A 98 19.84 16.85 -12.66
N ASP A 99 19.67 16.47 -13.93
CA ASP A 99 20.66 15.74 -14.71
C ASP A 99 21.67 16.68 -15.44
N VAL A 100 21.70 17.98 -15.10
CA VAL A 100 22.66 18.94 -15.67
C VAL A 100 24.00 18.85 -14.91
N PRO A 101 25.13 18.52 -15.58
CA PRO A 101 26.42 18.45 -14.91
C PRO A 101 26.81 19.77 -14.24
N ASP A 102 27.41 19.67 -13.05
CA ASP A 102 27.92 20.78 -12.24
C ASP A 102 26.88 21.84 -11.81
N ASP A 103 25.59 21.49 -11.80
CA ASP A 103 24.52 22.38 -11.28
C ASP A 103 24.37 22.31 -9.76
N TYR A 104 25.43 22.66 -9.02
CA TYR A 104 25.43 22.67 -7.55
C TYR A 104 24.42 23.68 -6.96
N ASP A 105 23.98 24.66 -7.76
CA ASP A 105 23.00 25.67 -7.39
C ASP A 105 21.55 25.23 -7.68
N LEU A 106 21.33 24.04 -8.27
CA LEU A 106 20.03 23.48 -8.65
C LEU A 106 19.19 24.39 -9.57
N LYS A 107 19.84 25.13 -10.48
CA LYS A 107 19.16 26.08 -11.38
C LYS A 107 18.26 25.39 -12.41
N HIS A 108 18.50 24.12 -12.70
CA HIS A 108 17.75 23.32 -13.66
C HIS A 108 16.90 22.23 -13.00
N PHE A 109 16.86 22.19 -11.66
CA PHE A 109 16.00 21.26 -10.93
C PHE A 109 14.55 21.41 -11.38
N ARG A 110 13.97 20.30 -11.84
CA ARG A 110 12.55 20.22 -12.19
C ARG A 110 12.01 18.83 -12.00
N LEU A 111 10.72 18.76 -11.65
CA LEU A 111 9.99 17.48 -11.70
C LEU A 111 9.92 16.99 -13.14
N ALA A 112 9.98 15.67 -13.31
CA ALA A 112 9.84 15.05 -14.61
C ALA A 112 8.36 14.92 -15.00
N GLU A 113 8.08 14.67 -16.28
CA GLU A 113 6.72 14.40 -16.77
C GLU A 113 6.08 13.24 -15.99
N GLU A 114 6.88 12.23 -15.63
CA GLU A 114 6.44 11.11 -14.82
C GLU A 114 5.85 11.51 -13.47
N ASP A 115 6.36 12.57 -12.83
CA ASP A 115 5.83 13.04 -11.56
C ASP A 115 4.56 13.87 -11.76
N VAL A 116 4.57 14.82 -12.70
CA VAL A 116 3.48 15.81 -12.85
C VAL A 116 2.26 15.26 -13.59
N GLU A 117 2.42 14.30 -14.49
CA GLU A 117 1.32 13.75 -15.28
C GLU A 117 0.77 12.44 -14.72
N MET A 118 1.57 11.70 -13.93
CA MET A 118 1.20 10.35 -13.50
C MET A 118 1.12 10.12 -12.00
N LYS A 119 1.98 10.78 -11.20
CA LYS A 119 2.12 10.49 -9.76
C LYS A 119 1.43 11.53 -8.86
N VAL A 120 1.05 12.69 -9.41
CA VAL A 120 0.38 13.81 -8.72
C VAL A 120 -1.08 13.92 -9.14
#